data_AF-A0AAV2PS57-F1
#
_entry.id   AF-A0AAV2PS57-F1
#
_cell.length_a   1.000
_cell.length_b   1.000
_cell.length_c   1.000
_cell.angle_alpha   90.00
_cell.angle_beta   90.00
_cell.angle_gamma   90.00
#
_symmetry.space_group_name_H-M   'P 1'
#
loop_
_entity.id
_entity.type
_entity.pdbx_description
1 polymer ?
#
loop_
_entity_poly.entity_id
_entity_poly.type
_entity_poly.pdbx_seq_one_letter_code
_entity_poly.pdbx_strand_id
1 'polypeptide(L)'
;MFVVLDIYEIKHEQNISVYSEPLPNSPDASRPIALVMGKENYETLSEWIPIIQSEISDIQEDGLCIKIDSRVVNLEIEIKSSMTDGKIKTIETGRDGAYCIVSNCSRDDGNTSKCYTDEFSLKCVSLPELWNMFFSIEKDGEISKRIPSKDQIGLTNKPLLSSTNVNYLPVLHVLLRVFDWALKVVYHRHANLSSWIENVGNQEVLKLSKKEIQGIFRKLNRY
;
A
#
# COMPACT_ATOMS: atom_id res chain seq x y z
N MET A 1 -0.59 15.57 -5.93
CA MET A 1 -0.78 14.12 -6.12
C MET A 1 -1.63 13.90 -7.36
N PHE A 2 -1.24 12.99 -8.24
CA PHE A 2 -2.08 12.62 -9.39
C PHE A 2 -3.01 11.49 -8.99
N VAL A 3 -4.27 11.62 -9.35
CA VAL A 3 -5.21 10.50 -9.35
C VAL A 3 -5.35 10.06 -10.79
N VAL A 4 -5.14 8.76 -11.03
CA VAL A 4 -5.18 8.17 -12.37
C VAL A 4 -6.22 7.05 -12.40
N LEU A 5 -6.77 6.81 -13.59
CA LEU A 5 -7.70 5.73 -13.88
C LEU A 5 -7.15 4.89 -15.03
N ASP A 6 -7.06 3.58 -14.79
CA ASP A 6 -6.45 2.63 -15.70
C ASP A 6 -7.47 1.51 -15.98
N ILE A 7 -7.66 1.15 -17.25
CA ILE A 7 -8.55 0.04 -17.65
C ILE A 7 -7.70 -1.20 -17.75
N TYR A 8 -7.87 -2.13 -16.80
CA TYR A 8 -7.06 -3.34 -16.74
C TYR A 8 -7.61 -4.47 -17.62
N GLU A 9 -8.92 -4.70 -17.56
CA GLU A 9 -9.57 -5.83 -18.20
C GLU A 9 -11.03 -5.49 -18.51
N ILE A 10 -11.54 -6.01 -19.63
CA ILE A 10 -12.96 -6.04 -19.94
C ILE A 10 -13.34 -7.49 -20.17
N LYS A 11 -14.45 -7.92 -19.56
CA LYS A 11 -14.96 -9.28 -19.67
C LYS A 11 -16.35 -9.30 -20.27
N HIS A 12 -16.62 -10.34 -21.04
CA HIS A 12 -17.97 -10.71 -21.42
C HIS A 12 -18.72 -11.31 -20.21
N GLU A 13 -20.05 -11.34 -20.25
CA GLU A 13 -20.93 -11.90 -19.18
C GLU A 13 -20.56 -13.34 -18.77
N GLN A 14 -19.94 -14.09 -19.68
CA GLN A 14 -19.44 -15.45 -19.43
C GLN A 14 -18.07 -15.49 -18.72
N ASN A 15 -17.61 -14.35 -18.18
CA ASN A 15 -16.31 -14.16 -17.55
C ASN A 15 -15.13 -14.44 -18.51
N ILE A 16 -15.36 -14.27 -19.81
CA ILE A 16 -14.34 -14.41 -20.86
C ILE A 16 -13.70 -13.04 -21.08
N SER A 17 -12.38 -12.95 -20.89
CA SER A 17 -11.62 -11.73 -21.16
C SER A 17 -11.70 -11.36 -22.64
N VAL A 18 -12.25 -10.18 -22.95
CA VAL A 18 -12.34 -9.64 -24.32
C VAL A 18 -11.28 -8.56 -24.57
N TYR A 19 -10.75 -7.99 -23.50
CA TYR A 19 -9.65 -7.04 -23.52
C TYR A 19 -8.84 -7.19 -22.24
N SER A 20 -7.52 -7.13 -22.36
CA SER A 20 -6.62 -6.93 -21.24
C SER A 20 -5.51 -5.98 -21.67
N GLU A 21 -5.18 -5.01 -20.82
CA GLU A 21 -4.11 -4.05 -21.09
C GLU A 21 -2.75 -4.78 -21.14
N PRO A 22 -2.04 -4.80 -22.28
CA PRO A 22 -0.77 -5.52 -22.40
C PRO A 22 0.35 -4.91 -21.54
N LEU A 23 0.31 -3.60 -21.27
CA LEU A 23 1.33 -2.89 -20.50
C LEU A 23 0.68 -2.04 -19.39
N PRO A 24 0.10 -2.66 -18.35
CA PRO A 24 -0.72 -1.98 -17.35
C PRO A 24 0.05 -1.01 -16.45
N ASN A 25 1.38 -1.09 -16.45
CA ASN A 25 2.25 -0.17 -15.71
C ASN A 25 2.89 0.90 -16.62
N SER A 26 2.46 1.00 -17.89
CA SER A 26 2.96 2.01 -18.82
C SER A 26 2.31 3.36 -18.54
N PRO A 27 3.04 4.49 -18.62
CA PRO A 27 2.43 5.81 -18.54
C PRO A 27 1.37 6.05 -19.62
N ASP A 28 1.46 5.36 -20.76
CA ASP A 28 0.49 5.48 -21.86
C ASP A 28 -0.86 4.79 -21.56
N ALA A 29 -0.88 3.86 -20.60
CA ALA A 29 -2.09 3.17 -20.16
C ALA A 29 -2.87 3.99 -19.11
N SER A 30 -2.22 4.95 -18.44
CA SER A 30 -2.85 5.71 -17.37
C SER A 30 -3.58 6.96 -17.87
N ARG A 31 -4.72 7.26 -17.26
CA ARG A 31 -5.51 8.47 -17.56
C ARG A 31 -5.58 9.37 -16.32
N PRO A 32 -4.96 10.56 -16.33
CA PRO A 32 -5.08 11.47 -15.20
C PRO A 32 -6.52 11.99 -15.09
N ILE A 33 -7.13 11.81 -13.92
CA ILE A 33 -8.49 12.27 -13.63
C ILE A 33 -8.52 13.45 -12.65
N ALA A 34 -7.50 13.59 -11.79
CA ALA A 34 -7.40 14.73 -10.90
C ALA A 34 -5.94 15.06 -10.53
N LEU A 35 -5.72 16.34 -10.20
CA LEU A 35 -4.52 16.83 -9.54
C LEU A 35 -4.91 17.38 -8.17
N VAL A 36 -4.56 16.65 -7.11
CA VAL A 36 -4.79 17.08 -5.73
C VAL A 36 -3.60 17.93 -5.28
N MET A 37 -3.88 19.19 -4.97
CA MET A 37 -2.90 20.15 -4.47
C MET A 37 -2.76 20.01 -2.95
N GLY A 38 -1.53 20.10 -2.43
CA GLY A 38 -1.27 20.05 -1.00
C GLY A 38 -0.23 19.01 -0.61
N LYS A 39 -0.14 18.76 0.69
CA LYS A 39 0.77 17.74 1.26
C LYS A 39 0.05 16.41 1.31
N GLU A 40 0.81 15.33 1.17
CA GLU A 40 0.37 13.98 1.51
C GLU A 40 0.29 13.83 3.03
N ASN A 41 -0.81 14.30 3.62
CA ASN A 41 -1.14 14.18 5.04
C ASN A 41 -2.64 13.86 5.19
N TYR A 42 -3.01 13.50 6.42
CA TYR A 42 -4.39 13.12 6.75
C TYR A 42 -5.37 14.25 6.45
N GLU A 43 -5.03 15.50 6.77
CA GLU A 43 -5.91 16.65 6.57
C GLU A 43 -6.30 16.80 5.10
N THR A 44 -5.32 16.83 4.19
CA THR A 44 -5.56 16.96 2.75
C THR A 44 -6.32 15.75 2.21
N LEU A 45 -5.93 14.54 2.61
CA LEU A 45 -6.54 13.31 2.07
C LEU A 45 -7.95 13.06 2.61
N SER A 46 -8.26 13.50 3.82
CA SER A 46 -9.59 13.35 4.43
C SER A 46 -10.68 14.15 3.70
N GLU A 47 -10.31 15.19 2.95
CA GLU A 47 -11.23 15.95 2.10
C GLU A 47 -11.50 15.22 0.78
N TRP A 48 -10.48 14.62 0.16
CA TRP A 48 -10.57 14.09 -1.20
C TRP A 48 -10.95 12.62 -1.29
N ILE A 49 -10.43 11.78 -0.40
CA ILE A 49 -10.63 10.32 -0.48
C ILE A 49 -12.11 9.96 -0.33
N PRO A 50 -12.88 10.51 0.62
CA PRO A 50 -14.30 10.21 0.72
C PRO A 50 -15.10 10.56 -0.54
N ILE A 51 -14.75 11.67 -1.22
CA ILE A 51 -15.39 12.07 -2.48
C ILE A 51 -15.13 10.99 -3.54
N ILE A 52 -13.87 10.60 -3.73
CA ILE A 52 -13.50 9.56 -4.71
C ILE A 52 -14.17 8.23 -4.37
N GLN A 53 -14.21 7.83 -3.09
CA GLN A 53 -14.84 6.58 -2.68
C GLN A 53 -16.36 6.59 -2.90
N SER A 54 -17.02 7.74 -2.72
CA SER A 54 -18.45 7.91 -3.03
C SER A 54 -18.71 7.68 -4.51
N GLU A 55 -17.97 8.39 -5.38
CA GLU A 55 -18.10 8.24 -6.84
C GLU A 55 -17.82 6.81 -7.30
N ILE A 56 -16.82 6.15 -6.71
CA ILE A 56 -16.56 4.73 -6.96
C ILE A 56 -17.76 3.88 -6.56
N SER A 57 -18.32 4.10 -5.36
CA SER A 57 -19.48 3.34 -4.88
C SER A 57 -20.67 3.50 -5.81
N ASP A 58 -20.96 4.73 -6.22
CA ASP A 58 -22.08 5.06 -7.10
C ASP A 58 -21.91 4.36 -8.48
N ILE A 59 -20.72 4.42 -9.07
CA ILE A 59 -20.42 3.74 -10.34
C ILE A 59 -20.53 2.22 -10.23
N GLN A 60 -20.10 1.64 -9.11
CA GLN A 60 -20.15 0.19 -8.89
C GLN A 60 -21.59 -0.31 -8.64
N GLU A 61 -22.43 0.49 -7.98
CA GLU A 61 -23.83 0.16 -7.71
C GLU A 61 -24.72 0.33 -8.94
N ASP A 62 -24.60 1.47 -9.63
CA ASP A 62 -25.45 1.81 -10.77
C ASP A 62 -24.97 1.16 -12.08
N GLY A 63 -23.67 0.85 -12.18
CA GLY A 63 -23.02 0.44 -13.41
C GLY A 63 -22.92 1.60 -14.42
N LEU A 64 -22.67 1.26 -15.69
CA LEU A 64 -22.59 2.25 -16.76
C LEU A 64 -23.32 1.79 -18.02
N CYS A 65 -24.25 2.61 -18.49
CA CYS A 65 -24.92 2.39 -19.77
C CYS A 65 -24.26 3.24 -20.86
N ILE A 66 -23.62 2.58 -21.84
CA ILE A 66 -22.98 3.26 -22.97
C ILE A 66 -23.67 2.90 -24.29
N LYS A 67 -23.82 3.91 -25.16
CA LYS A 67 -24.28 3.71 -26.53
C LYS A 67 -23.08 3.63 -27.47
N ILE A 68 -22.89 2.48 -28.09
CA ILE A 68 -21.86 2.25 -29.12
C ILE A 68 -22.60 2.03 -30.44
N ASP A 69 -22.46 2.97 -31.36
CA ASP A 69 -23.20 3.02 -32.62
C ASP A 69 -24.72 2.89 -32.41
N SER A 70 -25.33 1.81 -32.91
CA SER A 70 -26.76 1.51 -32.76
C SER A 70 -27.08 0.60 -31.58
N ARG A 71 -26.08 0.23 -30.76
CA ARG A 71 -26.22 -0.70 -29.64
C ARG A 71 -26.12 0.03 -28.32
N VAL A 72 -26.91 -0.43 -27.35
CA VAL A 72 -26.79 -0.03 -25.94
C VAL A 72 -26.13 -1.18 -25.20
N VAL A 73 -25.06 -0.87 -24.48
CA VAL A 73 -24.30 -1.83 -23.68
C VAL A 73 -24.36 -1.38 -22.23
N ASN A 74 -24.82 -2.26 -21.35
CA ASN A 74 -24.78 -2.04 -19.91
C ASN A 74 -23.52 -2.72 -19.37
N LEU A 75 -22.77 -2.00 -18.56
CA LEU A 75 -21.51 -2.44 -17.98
C LEU A 75 -21.65 -2.52 -16.47
N GLU A 76 -21.26 -3.65 -15.90
CA GLU A 76 -20.86 -3.74 -14.51
C GLU A 76 -19.40 -3.30 -14.42
N ILE A 77 -19.09 -2.42 -13.47
CA ILE A 77 -17.74 -1.85 -13.32
C ILE A 77 -17.20 -2.27 -11.96
N GLU A 78 -16.00 -2.85 -11.94
CA GLU A 78 -15.24 -3.08 -10.72
C GLU A 78 -14.06 -2.10 -10.66
N ILE A 79 -14.04 -1.23 -9.65
CA ILE A 79 -12.94 -0.27 -9.44
C ILE A 79 -12.15 -0.70 -8.21
N LYS A 80 -10.82 -0.75 -8.35
CA LYS A 80 -9.88 -1.11 -7.27
C LYS A 80 -8.85 -0.01 -7.08
N SER A 81 -8.61 0.37 -5.82
CA SER A 81 -7.47 1.21 -5.47
C SER A 81 -6.23 0.32 -5.35
N SER A 82 -5.19 0.59 -6.16
CA SER A 82 -4.00 -0.26 -6.21
C SER A 82 -2.68 0.49 -6.36
N MET A 83 -2.72 1.80 -6.60
CA MET A 83 -1.55 2.63 -6.89
C MET A 83 -1.15 3.56 -5.73
N THR A 84 -1.54 3.26 -4.49
CA THR A 84 -1.07 4.01 -3.31
C THR A 84 0.16 3.36 -2.69
N ASP A 85 1.15 4.20 -2.36
CA ASP A 85 2.36 3.76 -1.70
C ASP A 85 2.08 3.44 -0.22
N GLY A 86 3.11 2.97 0.50
CA GLY A 86 2.94 2.63 1.92
C GLY A 86 2.48 3.81 2.79
N LYS A 87 2.81 5.05 2.42
CA LYS A 87 2.50 6.24 3.21
C LYS A 87 1.05 6.70 3.00
N ILE A 88 0.60 6.80 1.76
CA ILE A 88 -0.80 7.12 1.47
C ILE A 88 -1.69 6.00 2.04
N LYS A 89 -1.27 4.75 1.89
CA LYS A 89 -2.00 3.61 2.42
C LYS A 89 -2.17 3.64 3.95
N THR A 90 -1.13 4.01 4.71
CA THR A 90 -1.29 4.14 6.18
C THR A 90 -2.28 5.23 6.56
N ILE A 91 -2.35 6.31 5.78
CA ILE A 91 -3.32 7.40 5.96
C ILE A 91 -4.73 6.90 5.60
N GLU A 92 -4.90 6.29 4.43
CA GLU A 92 -6.16 5.72 3.93
C GLU A 92 -6.79 4.75 4.91
N THR A 93 -5.99 3.84 5.46
CA THR A 93 -6.47 2.84 6.41
C THR A 93 -6.47 3.36 7.85
N GLY A 94 -5.83 4.50 8.12
CA GLY A 94 -5.58 5.01 9.47
C GLY A 94 -4.60 4.15 10.29
N ARG A 95 -3.82 3.26 9.67
CA ARG A 95 -3.02 2.21 10.34
C ARG A 95 -1.52 2.52 10.45
N ASP A 96 -1.15 3.76 10.71
CA ASP A 96 0.25 4.19 10.78
C ASP A 96 1.07 3.50 11.90
N GLY A 97 0.42 2.99 12.95
CA GLY A 97 1.05 2.22 14.00
C GLY A 97 1.17 0.71 13.73
N ALA A 98 0.67 0.22 12.59
CA ALA A 98 0.62 -1.21 12.32
C ALA A 98 1.99 -1.74 11.88
N TYR A 99 2.32 -2.96 12.31
CA TYR A 99 3.50 -3.66 11.80
C TYR A 99 3.33 -4.03 10.32
N CYS A 100 2.15 -4.52 9.95
CA CYS A 100 1.78 -4.80 8.57
C CYS A 100 0.53 -4.03 8.18
N ILE A 101 0.62 -3.20 7.14
CA ILE A 101 -0.48 -2.33 6.70
C ILE A 101 -1.63 -3.11 6.03
N VAL A 102 -1.35 -4.29 5.46
CA VAL A 102 -2.34 -5.12 4.75
C VAL A 102 -2.92 -6.26 5.57
N SER A 103 -2.33 -6.62 6.72
CA SER A 103 -2.73 -7.79 7.53
C SER A 103 -2.81 -7.43 9.01
N ASN A 104 -3.28 -8.37 9.83
CA ASN A 104 -3.27 -8.26 11.30
C ASN A 104 -1.98 -8.77 11.95
N CYS A 105 -0.96 -9.08 11.16
CA CYS A 105 0.31 -9.58 11.65
C CYS A 105 0.96 -8.56 12.61
N SER A 106 1.24 -9.01 13.84
CA SER A 106 1.97 -8.24 14.83
C SER A 106 3.48 -8.32 14.57
N ARG A 107 4.25 -7.47 15.25
CA ARG A 107 5.71 -7.56 15.21
C ARG A 107 6.23 -8.90 15.74
N ASP A 108 5.56 -9.45 16.74
CA ASP A 108 5.96 -10.73 17.34
C ASP A 108 5.73 -11.86 16.34
N ASP A 109 4.61 -11.86 15.63
CA ASP A 109 4.32 -12.82 14.56
C ASP A 109 5.41 -12.77 13.48
N GLY A 110 5.73 -11.58 12.97
CA GLY A 110 6.74 -11.37 11.93
C GLY A 110 8.18 -11.77 12.33
N ASN A 111 8.46 -11.96 13.62
CA ASN A 111 9.76 -12.42 14.10
C ASN A 111 9.83 -13.95 14.28
N THR A 112 8.75 -14.68 14.01
CA THR A 112 8.74 -16.14 14.09
C THR A 112 9.11 -16.77 12.75
N SER A 113 9.94 -17.81 12.77
CA SER A 113 10.33 -18.53 11.55
C SER A 113 9.15 -19.20 10.83
N LYS A 114 8.05 -19.46 11.56
CA LYS A 114 6.81 -20.04 11.03
C LYS A 114 6.09 -19.13 10.03
N CYS A 115 6.33 -17.82 10.06
CA CYS A 115 5.73 -16.90 9.10
C CYS A 115 6.38 -16.94 7.71
N TYR A 116 7.48 -17.69 7.55
CA TYR A 116 8.23 -17.82 6.29
C TYR A 116 8.08 -19.20 5.65
N THR A 117 7.13 -20.02 6.11
CA THR A 117 6.77 -21.29 5.46
C THR A 117 5.49 -21.12 4.66
N ASP A 118 5.28 -21.96 3.63
CA ASP A 118 4.10 -21.92 2.74
C ASP A 118 2.76 -22.09 3.49
N GLU A 119 2.80 -22.55 4.74
CA GLU A 119 1.63 -22.72 5.61
C GLU A 119 1.12 -21.41 6.23
N PHE A 120 1.90 -20.33 6.18
CA PHE A 120 1.48 -19.04 6.74
C PHE A 120 0.77 -18.18 5.70
N SER A 121 -0.55 -18.33 5.61
CA SER A 121 -1.37 -17.36 4.89
C SER A 121 -1.49 -16.07 5.70
N LEU A 122 -0.93 -14.98 5.17
CA LEU A 122 -1.17 -13.64 5.72
C LEU A 122 -2.67 -13.37 5.63
N LYS A 123 -3.37 -13.37 6.77
CA LYS A 123 -4.77 -12.94 6.82
C LYS A 123 -4.82 -11.44 6.54
N CYS A 124 -5.10 -11.10 5.30
CA CYS A 124 -5.30 -9.72 4.89
C CYS A 124 -6.54 -9.13 5.57
N VAL A 125 -6.48 -7.84 5.89
CA VAL A 125 -7.61 -7.09 6.45
C VAL A 125 -8.54 -6.71 5.30
N SER A 126 -9.80 -7.12 5.41
CA SER A 126 -10.88 -6.65 4.55
C SER A 126 -11.39 -5.27 4.98
N LEU A 127 -12.11 -4.58 4.11
CA LEU A 127 -12.71 -3.28 4.44
C LEU A 127 -13.70 -3.35 5.64
N PRO A 128 -14.62 -4.33 5.72
CA PRO A 128 -15.47 -4.47 6.91
C PRO A 128 -14.68 -4.75 8.19
N GLU A 129 -13.63 -5.57 8.12
CA GLU A 129 -12.77 -5.83 9.26
C GLU A 129 -12.04 -4.55 9.72
N LEU A 130 -11.55 -3.73 8.79
CA LEU A 130 -10.91 -2.44 9.11
C LEU A 130 -11.85 -1.53 9.92
N TRP A 131 -13.10 -1.39 9.47
CA TRP A 131 -14.09 -0.57 10.16
C TRP A 131 -14.49 -1.18 11.51
N ASN A 132 -14.63 -2.50 11.61
CA ASN A 132 -14.88 -3.17 12.89
C ASN A 132 -13.75 -2.91 13.90
N MET A 133 -12.48 -2.92 13.45
CA MET A 133 -11.35 -2.56 14.30
C MET A 133 -11.47 -1.12 14.79
N PHE A 134 -11.78 -0.17 13.90
CA PHE A 134 -11.99 1.23 14.27
C PHE A 134 -13.09 1.39 15.33
N PHE A 135 -14.29 0.84 15.09
CA PHE A 135 -15.42 0.94 16.02
C PHE A 135 -15.18 0.26 17.38
N SER A 136 -14.28 -0.73 17.44
CA SER A 136 -13.96 -1.40 18.70
C SER A 136 -13.06 -0.57 19.64
N ILE A 137 -12.38 0.46 19.12
CA ILE A 137 -11.40 1.26 19.89
C ILE A 137 -11.73 2.75 19.93
N GLU A 138 -12.57 3.23 19.02
CA GLU A 138 -12.98 4.63 18.96
C GLU A 138 -13.89 5.00 20.14
N LYS A 139 -13.80 6.27 20.55
CA LYS A 139 -14.74 6.93 21.45
C LYS A 139 -15.10 8.26 20.84
N ASP A 140 -16.38 8.50 20.61
CA ASP A 140 -16.91 9.73 20.01
C ASP A 140 -16.29 10.05 18.63
N GLY A 141 -15.94 9.02 17.85
CA GLY A 141 -15.33 9.16 16.53
C GLY A 141 -13.82 9.40 16.55
N GLU A 142 -13.18 9.40 17.72
CA GLU A 142 -11.74 9.57 17.87
C GLU A 142 -11.08 8.34 18.51
N ILE A 143 -9.84 8.06 18.08
CA ILE A 143 -9.02 7.04 18.73
C ILE A 143 -8.31 7.70 19.91
N SER A 144 -8.57 7.22 21.13
CA SER A 144 -7.88 7.76 22.30
C SER A 144 -6.37 7.54 22.17
N LYS A 145 -5.57 8.63 22.24
CA LYS A 145 -4.10 8.61 22.08
C LYS A 145 -3.33 7.81 23.15
N ARG A 146 -4.02 7.20 24.11
CA ARG A 146 -3.44 6.50 25.28
C ARG A 146 -3.96 5.07 25.40
N ILE A 147 -3.58 4.18 24.48
CA ILE A 147 -3.59 2.74 24.77
C ILE A 147 -2.24 2.17 24.31
N PRO A 148 -1.50 1.44 25.18
CA PRO A 148 -0.14 1.03 24.85
C PRO A 148 -0.13 -0.11 23.83
N SER A 149 0.29 0.18 22.60
CA SER A 149 1.00 -0.68 21.63
C SER A 149 0.54 -2.11 21.30
N LYS A 150 -0.53 -2.66 21.88
CA LYS A 150 -1.06 -4.00 21.58
C LYS A 150 -2.51 -4.01 21.13
N ASP A 151 -3.35 -3.13 21.66
CA ASP A 151 -4.80 -3.20 21.43
C ASP A 151 -5.28 -2.47 20.16
N GLN A 152 -4.50 -1.52 19.62
CA GLN A 152 -4.96 -0.67 18.51
C GLN A 152 -4.87 -1.33 17.12
N ILE A 153 -4.29 -2.54 16.97
CA ILE A 153 -4.04 -3.17 15.65
C ILE A 153 -3.26 -2.21 14.69
N GLY A 154 -2.61 -1.20 15.28
CA GLY A 154 -1.91 -0.11 14.60
C GLY A 154 -2.76 1.07 14.14
N LEU A 155 -4.05 1.14 14.47
CA LEU A 155 -4.93 2.26 14.15
C LEU A 155 -4.57 3.51 14.96
N THR A 156 -4.38 4.62 14.26
CA THR A 156 -3.97 5.93 14.78
C THR A 156 -4.93 7.04 14.35
N ASN A 157 -5.65 6.83 13.26
CA ASN A 157 -6.66 7.74 12.72
C ASN A 157 -7.89 6.95 12.26
N LYS A 158 -8.99 7.66 12.01
CA LYS A 158 -10.20 7.10 11.38
C LYS A 158 -9.86 6.67 9.94
N PRO A 159 -10.27 5.47 9.49
CA PRO A 159 -10.13 5.07 8.10
C PRO A 159 -10.87 6.02 7.14
N LEU A 160 -10.29 6.23 5.95
CA LEU A 160 -10.87 7.07 4.90
C LEU A 160 -11.54 6.25 3.78
N LEU A 161 -11.26 4.95 3.70
CA LEU A 161 -11.79 4.04 2.67
C LEU A 161 -13.22 3.58 3.00
N SER A 162 -14.11 3.52 2.00
CA SER A 162 -15.50 3.07 2.18
C SER A 162 -16.01 2.12 1.10
N SER A 163 -15.35 2.02 -0.06
CA SER A 163 -15.81 1.19 -1.19
C SER A 163 -14.72 0.30 -1.81
N THR A 164 -13.44 0.59 -1.54
CA THR A 164 -12.33 -0.09 -2.23
C THR A 164 -11.54 -1.09 -1.37
N ASN A 165 -10.65 -1.84 -2.02
CA ASN A 165 -9.83 -2.88 -1.41
C ASN A 165 -8.73 -2.33 -0.48
N VAL A 166 -8.59 -2.94 0.69
CA VAL A 166 -7.52 -2.64 1.68
C VAL A 166 -6.29 -3.54 1.48
N ASN A 167 -6.48 -4.69 0.85
CA ASN A 167 -5.59 -5.86 0.91
C ASN A 167 -4.64 -5.99 -0.30
N TYR A 168 -3.98 -4.92 -0.71
CA TYR A 168 -2.99 -4.96 -1.81
C TYR A 168 -1.60 -4.50 -1.39
N LEU A 169 -0.56 -4.96 -2.07
CA LEU A 169 0.82 -4.52 -1.83
C LEU A 169 1.34 -3.70 -3.02
N PRO A 170 1.87 -2.49 -2.80
CA PRO A 170 2.48 -1.70 -3.87
C PRO A 170 3.82 -2.33 -4.27
N VAL A 171 3.80 -3.17 -5.30
CA VAL A 171 4.92 -4.06 -5.69
C VAL A 171 6.24 -3.31 -5.82
N LEU A 172 6.27 -2.18 -6.54
CA LEU A 172 7.48 -1.37 -6.71
C LEU A 172 8.05 -0.92 -5.36
N HIS A 173 7.21 -0.36 -4.48
CA HIS A 173 7.66 0.13 -3.18
C HIS A 173 8.10 -0.99 -2.26
N VAL A 174 7.44 -2.16 -2.30
CA VAL A 174 7.88 -3.36 -1.58
C VAL A 174 9.26 -3.79 -2.07
N LEU A 175 9.48 -3.84 -3.39
CA LEU A 175 10.75 -4.22 -3.98
C LEU A 175 11.89 -3.27 -3.56
N LEU A 176 11.65 -1.95 -3.59
CA LEU A 176 12.61 -0.95 -3.12
C LEU A 176 12.99 -1.17 -1.65
N ARG A 177 12.01 -1.46 -0.79
CA ARG A 177 12.27 -1.76 0.63
C ARG A 177 13.08 -3.04 0.83
N VAL A 178 12.83 -4.07 0.02
CA VAL A 178 13.63 -5.31 0.04
C VAL A 178 15.08 -5.03 -0.34
N PHE A 179 15.31 -4.22 -1.38
CA PHE A 179 16.67 -3.85 -1.78
C PHE A 179 17.38 -3.02 -0.72
N ASP A 180 16.71 -2.04 -0.13
CA ASP A 180 17.25 -1.26 0.98
C ASP A 180 17.64 -2.15 2.16
N TRP A 181 16.78 -3.11 2.52
CA TRP A 181 17.04 -4.07 3.58
C TRP A 181 18.23 -4.99 3.26
N ALA A 182 18.26 -5.56 2.05
CA ALA A 182 19.35 -6.44 1.62
C ALA A 182 20.70 -5.70 1.60
N LEU A 183 20.73 -4.47 1.09
CA LEU A 183 21.92 -3.62 1.13
C LEU A 183 22.34 -3.34 2.58
N LYS A 184 21.38 -3.09 3.47
CA LYS A 184 21.66 -2.90 4.89
C LYS A 184 22.32 -4.13 5.53
N VAL A 185 21.86 -5.35 5.22
CA VAL A 185 22.53 -6.60 5.64
C VAL A 185 23.99 -6.61 5.19
N VAL A 186 24.25 -6.29 3.92
CA VAL A 186 25.61 -6.26 3.36
C VAL A 186 26.49 -5.24 4.09
N TYR A 187 25.98 -4.03 4.33
CA TYR A 187 26.73 -2.98 5.05
C TYR A 187 27.07 -3.39 6.49
N HIS A 188 26.11 -3.98 7.20
CA HIS A 188 26.34 -4.47 8.58
C HIS A 188 27.35 -5.61 8.59
N ARG A 189 27.23 -6.56 7.67
CA ARG A 189 28.17 -7.67 7.56
C ARG A 189 29.58 -7.19 7.24
N HIS A 190 29.73 -6.29 6.29
CA HIS A 190 31.03 -5.70 5.93
C HIS A 190 31.63 -4.89 7.08
N ALA A 191 30.80 -4.19 7.86
CA ALA A 191 31.21 -3.46 9.06
C ALA A 191 31.50 -4.37 10.28
N ASN A 192 31.36 -5.70 10.14
CA ASN A 192 31.42 -6.67 11.25
C ASN A 192 30.47 -6.34 12.42
N LEU A 193 29.30 -5.77 12.11
CA LEU A 193 28.28 -5.46 13.10
C LEU A 193 27.24 -6.58 13.16
N SER A 194 27.09 -7.17 14.35
CA SER A 194 26.06 -8.18 14.65
C SER A 194 24.73 -7.56 15.10
N SER A 195 24.74 -6.28 15.50
CA SER A 195 23.55 -5.55 15.92
C SER A 195 22.97 -4.71 14.79
N TRP A 196 21.64 -4.63 14.74
CA TRP A 196 20.88 -3.77 13.84
C TRP A 196 20.72 -2.34 14.35
N ILE A 197 21.11 -2.06 15.60
CA ILE A 197 20.94 -0.76 16.23
C ILE A 197 22.10 0.17 15.82
N GLU A 198 21.77 1.27 15.13
CA GLU A 198 22.72 2.25 14.61
C GLU A 198 23.01 3.35 15.65
N ASN A 199 23.70 2.99 16.72
CA ASN A 199 24.13 3.93 17.76
C ASN A 199 25.21 4.87 17.23
N VAL A 200 25.41 6.02 17.89
CA VAL A 200 26.45 7.02 17.54
C VAL A 200 27.83 6.37 17.34
N GLY A 201 28.20 5.38 18.17
CA GLY A 201 29.48 4.67 18.06
C GLY A 201 29.66 3.79 16.80
N ASN A 202 28.57 3.34 16.17
CA ASN A 202 28.60 2.47 14.99
C ASN A 202 28.30 3.22 13.69
N GLN A 203 27.79 4.45 13.77
CA GLN A 203 27.37 5.24 12.60
C GLN A 203 28.53 5.53 11.64
N GLU A 204 29.70 5.92 12.15
CA GLU A 204 30.86 6.20 11.31
C GLU A 204 31.39 4.93 10.60
N VAL A 205 31.41 3.79 11.31
CA VAL A 205 31.81 2.50 10.71
C VAL A 205 30.84 2.09 9.60
N LEU A 206 29.53 2.22 9.82
CA LEU A 206 28.52 1.94 8.81
C LEU A 206 28.61 2.89 7.61
N LYS A 207 28.91 4.17 7.84
CA LYS A 207 29.08 5.17 6.80
C LYS A 207 30.28 4.86 5.91
N LEU A 208 31.41 4.44 6.49
CA LEU A 208 32.58 3.97 5.75
C LEU A 208 32.25 2.71 4.95
N SER A 209 31.63 1.71 5.59
CA SER A 209 31.18 0.48 4.95
C SER A 209 30.27 0.74 3.74
N LYS A 210 29.27 1.63 3.88
CA LYS A 210 28.40 2.06 2.79
C LYS A 210 29.20 2.63 1.61
N LYS A 211 30.15 3.52 1.89
CA LYS A 211 30.98 4.18 0.85
C LYS A 211 31.83 3.16 0.09
N GLU A 212 32.44 2.21 0.78
CA GLU A 212 33.30 1.19 0.18
C GLU A 212 32.51 0.19 -0.68
N ILE A 213 31.42 -0.35 -0.16
CA ILE A 213 30.53 -1.26 -0.91
C ILE A 213 29.96 -0.57 -2.16
N GLN A 214 29.50 0.68 -2.05
CA GLN A 214 29.07 1.45 -3.22
C GLN A 214 30.20 1.64 -4.24
N GLY A 215 31.43 1.84 -3.78
CA GLY A 215 32.63 1.89 -4.62
C GLY A 215 32.87 0.58 -5.39
N ILE A 216 32.66 -0.57 -4.74
CA ILE A 216 32.78 -1.89 -5.37
C ILE A 216 31.70 -2.07 -6.45
N PHE A 217 30.42 -1.83 -6.14
CA PHE A 217 29.35 -1.96 -7.13
C PHE A 217 29.54 -1.07 -8.36
N ARG A 218 30.00 0.17 -8.16
CA ARG A 218 30.33 1.08 -9.28
C ARG A 218 31.45 0.57 -10.17
N LYS A 219 32.41 -0.19 -9.63
CA LYS A 219 33.49 -0.81 -10.41
C LYS A 219 32.99 -2.04 -11.17
N LEU A 220 32.11 -2.84 -10.57
CA LEU A 220 31.53 -4.03 -11.20
C LEU A 220 30.63 -3.65 -12.38
N ASN A 221 29.83 -2.59 -12.27
CA ASN A 221 28.94 -2.11 -13.36
C ASN A 221 29.67 -1.45 -14.56
N ARG A 222 31.00 -1.43 -14.57
CA ARG A 222 31.81 -0.91 -15.69
C ARG A 222 32.34 -2.01 -16.60
N TYR A 223 32.06 -3.27 -16.28
CA TYR A 223 32.33 -4.46 -17.08
C TYR A 223 31.01 -5.08 -17.52
#